data_AF-A0A6P1XZH2-F1
#
_entry.id   AF-A0A6P1XZH2-F1
#
_cell.length_a   1.000
_cell.length_b   1.000
_cell.length_c   1.000
_cell.angle_alpha   90.00
_cell.angle_beta   90.00
_cell.angle_gamma   90.00
#
_symmetry.space_group_name_H-M   'P 1'
#
loop_
_entity.id
_entity.type
_entity.pdbx_description
1 polymer ?
#
loop_
_entity_poly.entity_id
_entity_poly.type
_entity_poly.pdbx_seq_one_letter_code
_entity_poly.pdbx_strand_id
1 'polypeptide(L)'
;MVKIKTLTVTSKFRYLWLKYITGISLSVHCAGCFKGVYSKQVSPTVTNLENAELNECATDIFYLCGVASPYNWSKNFHLAFEQSEGDVIDYASNGIHVVIENAKQLPISQEDIDTSLKNADKKEYYTCRNWQFANYLRKHNIF
;
A
#
# COMPACT_ATOMS: atom_id res chain seq x y z
N MET A 1 -6.69 14.26 -10.15
CA MET A 1 -6.35 14.05 -8.73
C MET A 1 -6.92 12.73 -8.28
N VAL A 2 -6.14 11.93 -7.54
CA VAL A 2 -6.59 10.64 -7.02
C VAL A 2 -7.66 10.81 -5.94
N LYS A 3 -8.72 10.02 -6.02
CA LYS A 3 -9.83 10.06 -5.06
C LYS A 3 -10.33 8.65 -4.75
N ILE A 4 -10.42 8.32 -3.46
CA ILE A 4 -11.16 7.14 -3.02
C ILE A 4 -12.65 7.46 -3.16
N LYS A 5 -13.29 6.85 -4.16
CA LYS A 5 -14.72 7.02 -4.38
C LYS A 5 -15.51 6.36 -3.24
N THR A 6 -15.15 5.12 -2.93
CA THR A 6 -15.67 4.35 -1.79
C THR A 6 -14.59 3.47 -1.21
N LEU A 7 -14.59 3.29 0.11
CA LEU A 7 -13.82 2.28 0.82
C LEU A 7 -14.71 1.71 1.92
N THR A 8 -14.94 0.40 1.88
CA THR A 8 -15.73 -0.33 2.87
C THR A 8 -14.87 -1.38 3.54
N VAL A 9 -14.90 -1.43 4.87
CA VAL A 9 -14.12 -2.34 5.70
C VAL A 9 -15.06 -3.18 6.55
N THR A 10 -15.08 -4.48 6.28
CA THR A 10 -15.94 -5.46 6.96
C THR A 10 -15.18 -6.40 7.89
N SER A 11 -13.86 -6.43 7.80
CA SER A 11 -12.97 -7.23 8.66
C SER A 11 -12.27 -6.38 9.72
N LYS A 12 -11.85 -7.03 10.80
CA LYS A 12 -11.08 -6.37 11.87
C LYS A 12 -9.61 -6.31 11.52
N PHE A 13 -9.03 -5.11 11.61
CA PHE A 13 -7.61 -4.88 11.38
C PHE A 13 -6.95 -4.30 12.64
N ARG A 14 -5.78 -4.83 13.01
CA ARG A 14 -4.92 -4.26 14.05
C ARG A 14 -4.30 -2.95 13.58
N TYR A 15 -3.95 -2.89 12.31
CA TYR A 15 -3.47 -1.69 11.63
C TYR A 15 -4.20 -1.57 10.30
N LEU A 16 -4.70 -0.38 9.99
CA LEU A 16 -5.21 -0.02 8.67
C LEU A 16 -4.71 1.39 8.39
N TRP A 17 -3.98 1.57 7.30
CA TRP A 17 -3.38 2.84 6.94
C TRP A 17 -3.21 2.96 5.45
N LEU A 18 -3.26 4.20 4.97
CA LEU A 18 -2.84 4.60 3.63
C LEU A 18 -1.62 5.51 3.77
N LYS A 19 -0.62 5.32 2.91
CA LYS A 19 0.60 6.14 2.93
C LYS A 19 0.83 6.80 1.57
N TYR A 20 1.13 8.09 1.62
CA TYR A 20 1.69 8.88 0.53
C TYR A 20 3.19 8.62 0.49
N ILE A 21 3.69 7.94 -0.54
CA ILE A 21 5.09 7.52 -0.62
C ILE A 21 5.90 8.58 -1.35
N THR A 22 6.91 9.13 -0.67
CA THR A 22 7.82 10.14 -1.25
C THR A 22 9.26 9.62 -1.41
N GLY A 23 9.47 8.34 -1.14
CA GLY A 23 10.76 7.67 -1.26
C GLY A 23 10.78 6.35 -0.51
N ILE A 24 11.90 5.65 -0.62
CA ILE A 24 12.06 4.31 -0.04
C ILE A 24 13.37 4.17 0.77
N SER A 25 13.42 3.15 1.61
CA SER A 25 14.62 2.69 2.31
C SER A 25 14.59 1.17 2.44
N LEU A 26 15.48 0.47 1.72
CA LEU A 26 15.50 -0.99 1.68
C LEU A 26 16.32 -1.63 2.83
N SER A 27 16.89 -0.80 3.71
CA SER A 27 17.55 -1.25 4.95
C SER A 27 16.59 -1.82 5.99
N VAL A 28 15.29 -1.50 5.88
CA VAL A 28 14.20 -1.94 6.76
C VAL A 28 13.03 -2.45 5.91
N HIS A 29 12.11 -3.20 6.51
CA HIS A 29 10.92 -3.77 5.87
C HIS A 29 9.62 -3.24 6.52
N CYS A 30 8.48 -3.82 6.14
CA CYS A 30 7.14 -3.40 6.58
C CYS A 30 6.88 -1.91 6.26
N ALA A 31 6.11 -1.18 7.07
CA ALA A 31 5.79 0.22 6.78
C ALA A 31 7.03 1.16 6.84
N GLY A 32 8.12 0.70 7.48
CA GLY A 32 9.36 1.46 7.63
C GLY A 32 10.14 1.63 6.34
N CYS A 33 9.93 0.77 5.33
CA CYS A 33 10.61 0.89 4.04
C CYS A 33 10.08 2.04 3.17
N PHE A 34 8.94 2.63 3.53
CA PHE A 34 8.36 3.77 2.85
C PHE A 34 8.64 5.07 3.60
N LYS A 35 9.16 6.08 2.91
CA LYS A 35 9.20 7.48 3.36
C LYS A 35 7.90 8.18 2.96
N GLY A 36 7.56 9.24 3.69
CA GLY A 36 6.33 10.02 3.47
C GLY A 36 5.35 9.92 4.62
N VAL A 37 4.11 10.38 4.40
CA VAL A 37 3.11 10.59 5.47
C VAL A 37 1.96 9.62 5.36
N TYR A 38 1.38 9.25 6.51
CA TYR A 38 0.12 8.50 6.53
C TYR A 38 -1.06 9.46 6.32
N SER A 39 -2.06 9.00 5.59
CA SER A 39 -3.35 9.71 5.47
C SER A 39 -4.04 9.77 6.83
N LYS A 40 -4.63 10.93 7.14
CA LYS A 40 -5.48 11.11 8.33
C LYS A 40 -6.87 10.50 8.14
N GLN A 41 -7.24 10.20 6.89
CA GLN A 41 -8.57 9.70 6.51
C GLN A 41 -8.71 8.19 6.65
N VAL A 42 -7.59 7.46 6.76
CA VAL A 42 -7.57 5.99 6.84
C VAL A 42 -6.98 5.56 8.18
N SER A 43 -7.77 4.84 8.97
CA SER A 43 -7.37 4.34 10.29
C SER A 43 -8.05 3.00 10.60
N PRO A 44 -7.59 2.25 11.62
CA PRO A 44 -8.20 0.96 12.01
C PRO A 44 -9.69 1.00 12.36
N THR A 45 -10.23 2.19 12.68
CA THR A 45 -11.64 2.35 13.07
C THR A 45 -12.54 2.73 11.89
N VAL A 46 -11.97 3.02 10.72
CA VAL A 46 -12.75 3.33 9.51
C VAL A 46 -13.47 2.07 9.04
N THR A 47 -14.80 2.14 8.96
CA THR A 47 -15.65 1.11 8.37
C THR A 47 -16.17 1.51 6.99
N ASN A 48 -16.33 2.81 6.76
CA ASN A 48 -16.72 3.37 5.48
C ASN A 48 -16.03 4.73 5.27
N LEU A 49 -15.64 5.02 4.03
CA LEU A 49 -15.07 6.29 3.60
C LEU A 49 -15.53 6.56 2.17
N GLU A 50 -16.05 7.75 1.91
CA GLU A 50 -16.60 8.12 0.61
C GLU A 50 -16.03 9.45 0.13
N ASN A 51 -15.82 9.55 -1.18
CA ASN A 51 -15.35 10.76 -1.88
C ASN A 51 -14.14 11.44 -1.22
N ALA A 52 -13.18 10.64 -0.73
CA ALA A 52 -11.99 11.12 -0.05
C ALA A 52 -10.88 11.45 -1.06
N GLU A 53 -10.49 12.71 -1.14
CA GLU A 53 -9.38 13.15 -1.98
C GLU A 53 -8.05 12.79 -1.34
N LEU A 54 -7.12 12.25 -2.15
CA LEU A 54 -5.77 11.94 -1.68
C LEU A 54 -4.83 13.10 -2.00
N ASN A 55 -4.98 14.21 -1.27
CA ASN A 55 -4.26 15.47 -1.49
C ASN A 55 -3.46 15.96 -0.27
N GLU A 56 -3.27 15.11 0.75
CA GLU A 56 -2.58 15.51 1.99
C GLU A 56 -1.06 15.63 1.84
N CYS A 57 -0.49 15.10 0.75
CA CYS A 57 0.93 15.17 0.43
C CYS A 57 1.15 15.07 -1.08
N ALA A 58 2.09 15.86 -1.60
CA ALA A 58 2.46 15.83 -3.02
C ALA A 58 3.25 14.55 -3.35
N THR A 59 2.58 13.59 -3.99
CA THR A 59 3.16 12.40 -4.60
C THR A 59 2.14 11.75 -5.53
N ASP A 60 2.62 10.94 -6.46
CA ASP A 60 1.79 10.10 -7.32
C ASP A 60 1.74 8.64 -6.85
N ILE A 61 2.46 8.25 -5.78
CA ILE A 61 2.59 6.86 -5.34
C ILE A 61 1.94 6.64 -3.97
N PHE A 62 1.07 5.62 -3.88
CA PHE A 62 0.27 5.34 -2.70
C PHE A 62 0.32 3.86 -2.31
N TYR A 63 0.12 3.58 -1.02
CA TYR A 63 0.02 2.23 -0.51
C TYR A 63 -1.02 2.12 0.61
N LEU A 64 -2.03 1.28 0.41
CA LEU A 64 -3.07 0.94 1.38
C LEU A 64 -2.78 -0.44 1.99
N CYS A 65 -2.69 -0.52 3.31
CA CYS A 65 -2.30 -1.72 4.04
C CYS A 65 -3.23 -1.99 5.22
N GLY A 66 -3.70 -3.22 5.33
CA GLY A 66 -4.45 -3.74 6.48
C GLY A 66 -3.74 -4.95 7.09
N VAL A 67 -3.41 -4.90 8.37
CA VAL A 67 -2.87 -6.04 9.14
C VAL A 67 -3.99 -6.68 9.94
N ALA A 68 -4.34 -7.93 9.66
CA ALA A 68 -5.51 -8.59 10.23
C ALA A 68 -5.48 -8.71 11.77
N SER A 69 -6.66 -8.74 12.39
CA SER A 69 -6.86 -9.03 13.81
C SER A 69 -7.95 -10.10 14.00
N PRO A 70 -7.66 -11.28 14.60
CA PRO A 70 -6.35 -11.71 15.11
C PRO A 70 -5.30 -11.81 14.01
N TYR A 71 -4.01 -11.76 14.39
CA TYR A 71 -2.93 -11.74 13.41
C TYR A 71 -2.92 -13.00 12.54
N ASN A 72 -3.17 -12.81 11.25
CA ASN A 72 -3.04 -13.83 10.22
C ASN A 72 -2.55 -13.16 8.94
N TRP A 73 -1.29 -13.42 8.56
CA TRP A 73 -0.64 -12.79 7.42
C TRP A 73 -1.39 -13.02 6.09
N SER A 74 -2.05 -14.17 5.94
CA SER A 74 -2.85 -14.48 4.73
C SER A 74 -4.11 -13.64 4.59
N LYS A 75 -4.53 -12.99 5.69
CA LYS A 75 -5.68 -12.09 5.77
C LYS A 75 -5.26 -10.61 5.74
N ASN A 76 -3.98 -10.31 5.55
CA ASN A 76 -3.55 -8.94 5.36
C ASN A 76 -4.04 -8.40 4.01
N PHE A 77 -4.41 -7.14 3.98
CA PHE A 77 -4.75 -6.42 2.76
C PHE A 77 -3.56 -5.58 2.31
N HIS A 78 -3.27 -5.62 1.00
CA HIS A 78 -2.26 -4.79 0.37
C HIS A 78 -2.76 -4.31 -0.98
N LEU A 79 -2.68 -3.01 -1.22
CA LEU A 79 -2.94 -2.39 -2.50
C LEU A 79 -1.94 -1.25 -2.71
N ALA A 80 -1.08 -1.41 -3.71
CA ALA A 80 -0.18 -0.39 -4.20
C ALA A 80 -0.77 0.23 -5.47
N PHE A 81 -0.69 1.54 -5.63
CA PHE A 81 -1.24 2.21 -6.81
C PHE A 81 -0.53 3.54 -7.06
N GLU A 82 -0.62 3.99 -8.31
CA GLU A 82 -0.15 5.31 -8.71
C GLU A 82 -1.26 6.14 -9.35
N GLN A 83 -1.07 7.47 -9.36
CA GLN A 83 -1.95 8.37 -10.08
C GLN A 83 -1.92 8.05 -11.57
N SER A 84 -3.11 7.89 -12.16
CA SER A 84 -3.29 7.66 -13.59
C SER A 84 -4.64 8.21 -14.00
N GLU A 85 -4.64 9.34 -14.70
CA GLU A 85 -5.87 10.07 -15.05
C GLU A 85 -6.78 9.22 -15.95
N GLY A 86 -8.07 9.15 -15.60
CA GLY A 86 -9.06 8.35 -16.32
C GLY A 86 -9.14 6.87 -15.92
N ASP A 87 -8.13 6.33 -15.23
CA ASP A 87 -8.16 4.96 -14.73
C ASP A 87 -8.96 4.84 -13.43
N VAL A 88 -9.57 3.67 -13.23
CA VAL A 88 -10.32 3.33 -12.01
C VAL A 88 -9.84 1.98 -11.48
N ILE A 89 -9.54 1.94 -10.19
CA ILE A 89 -9.36 0.71 -9.45
C ILE A 89 -10.69 0.34 -8.80
N ASP A 90 -11.16 -0.88 -9.03
CA ASP A 90 -12.20 -1.53 -8.24
C ASP A 90 -11.62 -2.84 -7.70
N TYR A 91 -11.31 -2.87 -6.41
CA TYR A 91 -10.56 -3.97 -5.80
C TYR A 91 -11.15 -4.40 -4.47
N ALA A 92 -11.38 -5.71 -4.34
CA ALA A 92 -11.88 -6.33 -3.12
C ALA A 92 -10.98 -7.49 -2.68
N SER A 93 -10.53 -7.45 -1.43
CA SER A 93 -9.78 -8.55 -0.83
C SER A 93 -9.83 -8.46 0.68
N ASN A 94 -9.81 -9.62 1.36
CA ASN A 94 -9.62 -9.70 2.82
C ASN A 94 -10.49 -8.75 3.67
N GLY A 95 -11.73 -8.51 3.24
CA GLY A 95 -12.69 -7.68 3.97
C GLY A 95 -12.52 -6.16 3.76
N ILE A 96 -11.79 -5.75 2.73
CA ILE A 96 -11.78 -4.38 2.21
C ILE A 96 -12.27 -4.43 0.76
N HIS A 97 -13.23 -3.57 0.44
CA HIS A 97 -13.59 -3.21 -0.93
C HIS A 97 -13.31 -1.73 -1.12
N VAL A 98 -12.58 -1.38 -2.17
CA VAL A 98 -12.19 0.00 -2.44
C VAL A 98 -12.33 0.31 -3.94
N VAL A 99 -12.93 1.46 -4.22
CA VAL A 99 -13.00 2.05 -5.56
C VAL A 99 -12.21 3.36 -5.55
N ILE A 100 -11.22 3.48 -6.44
CA ILE A 100 -10.33 4.65 -6.51
C ILE A 100 -10.36 5.20 -7.94
N GLU A 101 -10.71 6.46 -8.09
CA GLU A 101 -10.69 7.20 -9.35
C GLU A 101 -9.32 7.86 -9.58
N ASN A 102 -8.94 7.95 -10.86
CA ASN A 102 -7.67 8.49 -11.35
C ASN A 102 -6.46 7.73 -10.79
N ALA A 103 -6.57 6.41 -10.68
CA ALA A 103 -5.50 5.56 -10.18
C ALA A 103 -5.44 4.25 -10.95
N LYS A 104 -4.23 3.70 -11.05
CA LYS A 104 -4.01 2.33 -11.54
C LYS A 104 -3.19 1.53 -10.54
N GLN A 105 -3.51 0.24 -10.44
CA GLN A 105 -2.84 -0.66 -9.51
C GLN A 105 -1.40 -0.94 -9.96
N LEU A 106 -0.48 -0.97 -9.00
CA LEU A 106 0.91 -1.38 -9.19
C LEU A 106 1.13 -2.80 -8.66
N PRO A 107 2.03 -3.58 -9.29
CA PRO A 107 2.29 -4.95 -8.87
C PRO A 107 3.06 -4.99 -7.55
N ILE A 108 2.88 -6.08 -6.83
CA ILE A 108 3.65 -6.42 -5.63
C ILE A 108 4.16 -7.84 -5.80
N SER A 109 5.45 -8.00 -6.14
CA SER A 109 6.05 -9.31 -6.42
C SER A 109 7.37 -9.52 -5.68
N GLN A 110 7.63 -10.77 -5.30
CA GLN A 110 8.93 -11.19 -4.81
C GLN A 110 10.01 -11.12 -5.91
N GLU A 111 9.61 -11.22 -7.18
CA GLU A 111 10.51 -11.15 -8.35
C GLU A 111 11.14 -9.77 -8.56
N ASP A 112 10.64 -8.75 -7.86
CA ASP A 112 11.22 -7.41 -7.89
C ASP A 112 12.37 -7.24 -6.89
N ILE A 113 12.53 -8.16 -5.95
CA ILE A 113 13.60 -8.10 -4.97
C ILE A 113 14.95 -8.28 -5.63
N ASP A 114 15.80 -7.27 -5.47
CA ASP A 114 17.21 -7.34 -5.78
C ASP A 114 17.91 -8.29 -4.80
N THR A 115 18.33 -9.43 -5.31
CA THR A 115 18.97 -10.50 -4.53
C THR A 115 20.34 -10.12 -3.98
N SER A 116 20.94 -9.00 -4.41
CA SER A 116 22.20 -8.49 -3.87
C SER A 116 22.03 -7.74 -2.55
N LEU A 117 20.79 -7.38 -2.16
CA LEU A 117 20.52 -6.72 -0.89
C LEU A 117 20.86 -7.61 0.30
N LYS A 118 21.50 -7.02 1.32
CA LYS A 118 21.89 -7.70 2.58
C LYS A 118 20.78 -8.51 3.27
N ASN A 119 19.51 -8.12 3.07
CA ASN A 119 18.37 -8.77 3.71
C ASN A 119 17.50 -9.60 2.74
N ALA A 120 17.92 -9.78 1.48
CA ALA A 120 17.09 -10.45 0.45
C ALA A 120 16.80 -11.93 0.76
N ASP A 121 17.69 -12.60 1.48
CA ASP A 121 17.57 -13.99 1.90
C ASP A 121 16.74 -14.18 3.19
N LYS A 122 16.44 -13.09 3.90
CA LYS A 122 15.69 -13.15 5.15
C LYS A 122 14.19 -13.26 4.90
N LYS A 123 13.56 -14.27 5.51
CA LYS A 123 12.14 -14.59 5.32
C LYS A 123 11.21 -13.41 5.63
N GLU A 124 11.48 -12.70 6.71
CA GLU A 124 10.71 -11.54 7.12
C GLU A 124 10.80 -10.37 6.13
N TYR A 125 11.85 -10.33 5.29
CA TYR A 125 12.02 -9.35 4.22
C TYR A 125 11.39 -9.84 2.92
N TYR A 126 11.79 -11.00 2.41
CA TYR A 126 11.33 -11.43 1.08
C TYR A 126 9.84 -11.76 1.03
N THR A 127 9.20 -12.09 2.15
CA THR A 127 7.73 -12.28 2.21
C THR A 127 6.96 -11.00 2.49
N CYS A 128 7.64 -9.90 2.85
CA CYS A 128 6.99 -8.64 3.19
C CYS A 128 6.52 -7.90 1.93
N ARG A 129 5.20 -7.77 1.78
CA ARG A 129 4.59 -7.10 0.62
C ARG A 129 4.98 -5.64 0.48
N ASN A 130 5.18 -4.93 1.60
CA ASN A 130 5.68 -3.56 1.55
C ASN A 130 7.12 -3.51 1.00
N TRP A 131 7.98 -4.44 1.41
CA TRP A 131 9.38 -4.45 0.97
C TRP A 131 9.53 -4.95 -0.48
N GLN A 132 8.68 -5.88 -0.90
CA GLN A 132 8.51 -6.26 -2.31
C GLN A 132 8.14 -5.04 -3.16
N PHE A 133 7.14 -4.27 -2.74
CA PHE A 133 6.75 -3.06 -3.47
C PHE A 133 7.85 -1.98 -3.45
N ALA A 134 8.55 -1.79 -2.32
CA ALA A 134 9.69 -0.87 -2.29
C ALA A 134 10.81 -1.29 -3.27
N ASN A 135 11.03 -2.59 -3.43
CA ASN A 135 11.97 -3.11 -4.44
C ASN A 135 11.47 -2.88 -5.87
N TYR A 136 10.17 -3.08 -6.14
CA TYR A 136 9.55 -2.71 -7.42
C TYR A 136 9.81 -1.24 -7.76
N LEU A 137 9.55 -0.32 -6.83
CA LEU A 137 9.78 1.11 -7.03
C LEU A 137 11.24 1.42 -7.41
N ARG A 138 12.20 0.77 -6.73
CA ARG A 138 13.63 0.92 -7.06
C ARG A 138 13.99 0.36 -8.42
N LYS A 139 13.55 -0.87 -8.71
CA LYS A 139 13.83 -1.59 -9.97
C LYS A 139 13.32 -0.84 -11.19
N HIS A 140 12.22 -0.10 -11.03
CA HIS A 140 11.60 0.71 -12.08
C HIS A 140 12.03 2.19 -12.06
N ASN A 141 13.05 2.57 -11.28
CA ASN A 141 13.58 3.94 -11.18
C ASN A 141 12.53 5.00 -10.80
N ILE A 142 11.55 4.63 -9.98
CA ILE A 142 10.60 5.59 -9.40
C ILE A 142 11.25 6.32 -8.22
N PHE A 143 12.11 5.63 -7.46
CA PHE A 143 12.91 6.18 -6.35
C PHE A 143 14.30 5.54 -6.26
#